data_AF-A0A4Y2LSJ8-F1
#
_entry.id   AF-A0A4Y2LSJ8-F1
#
_cell.length_a   1.000
_cell.length_b   1.000
_cell.length_c   1.000
_cell.angle_alpha   90.00
_cell.angle_beta   90.00
_cell.angle_gamma   90.00
#
_symmetry.space_group_name_H-M   'P 1'
#
loop_
_entity.id
_entity.type
_entity.pdbx_description
1 polymer ?
#
loop_
_entity_poly.entity_id
_entity_poly.type
_entity_poly.pdbx_seq_one_letter_code
_entity_poly.pdbx_strand_id
1 'polypeptide(L)'
;MKPSKGKVEAKIFSTRKLQKELSFAQTILLLHVFSGCDTTSAIYRKSKASTVNFFKNQLSQMKNIADIFYNPSSTSDAISQAGEKMFLAIYEVPANEHNLNNHRYAAFLKSSTKVKSDLSSLSPTKGEAEQQSFRVYLQIQQ
;
A
#
# COMPACT_ATOMS: atom_id res chain seq x y z
N MET A 1 -22.92 -38.78 -9.76
CA MET A 1 -23.04 -38.20 -8.40
C MET A 1 -23.82 -36.90 -8.50
N LYS A 2 -24.84 -36.65 -7.66
CA LYS A 2 -25.54 -35.35 -7.63
C LYS A 2 -24.72 -34.37 -6.79
N PRO A 3 -24.53 -33.10 -7.22
CA PRO A 3 -23.82 -32.11 -6.41
C PRO A 3 -24.58 -31.85 -5.11
N SER A 4 -23.88 -31.86 -3.97
CA SER A 4 -24.47 -31.46 -2.70
C SER A 4 -24.78 -29.95 -2.71
N LYS A 5 -26.00 -29.55 -2.37
CA LYS A 5 -26.36 -28.13 -2.19
C LYS A 5 -25.58 -27.57 -1.00
N GLY A 6 -24.60 -26.70 -1.26
CA GLY A 6 -23.92 -25.93 -0.22
C GLY A 6 -24.90 -25.01 0.52
N LYS A 7 -24.78 -24.93 1.85
CA LYS A 7 -25.64 -24.10 2.73
C LYS A 7 -25.35 -22.59 2.64
N VAL A 8 -24.33 -22.16 1.89
CA VAL A 8 -23.90 -20.76 1.81
C VAL A 8 -24.47 -20.14 0.55
N GLU A 9 -25.17 -19.01 0.72
CA GLU A 9 -25.68 -18.21 -0.39
C GLU A 9 -24.52 -17.68 -1.24
N ALA A 10 -24.60 -17.89 -2.56
CA ALA A 10 -23.58 -17.40 -3.48
C ALA A 10 -23.64 -15.87 -3.55
N LYS A 11 -22.52 -15.22 -3.22
CA LYS A 11 -22.36 -13.77 -3.42
C LYS A 11 -21.72 -13.51 -4.77
N ILE A 12 -22.42 -12.73 -5.61
CA ILE A 12 -21.92 -12.31 -6.93
C ILE A 12 -21.56 -10.82 -6.85
N PHE A 13 -20.35 -10.48 -7.27
CA PHE A 13 -19.87 -9.10 -7.33
C PHE A 13 -19.72 -8.68 -8.80
N SER A 14 -20.18 -7.48 -9.13
CA SER A 14 -20.04 -6.90 -10.47
C SER A 14 -18.91 -5.87 -10.48
N THR A 15 -17.86 -6.12 -11.25
CA THR A 15 -16.75 -5.17 -11.42
C THR A 15 -17.23 -3.84 -11.99
N ARG A 16 -18.15 -3.85 -12.95
CA ARG A 16 -18.76 -2.62 -13.49
C ARG A 16 -19.51 -1.82 -12.44
N LYS A 17 -20.22 -2.49 -11.53
CA LYS A 17 -20.93 -1.84 -10.42
C LYS A 17 -19.92 -1.21 -9.45
N LEU A 18 -18.90 -1.99 -9.04
CA LEU A 18 -17.84 -1.52 -8.16
C LEU A 18 -17.07 -0.33 -8.74
N GLN A 19 -16.79 -0.31 -10.05
CA GLN A 19 -16.12 0.81 -10.70
C GLN A 19 -16.94 2.11 -10.65
N LYS A 20 -18.28 2.02 -10.67
CA LYS A 20 -19.17 3.19 -10.56
C LYS A 20 -19.33 3.66 -9.12
N GLU A 21 -19.31 2.74 -8.16
CA GLU A 21 -19.54 3.03 -6.74
C GLU A 21 -18.27 3.45 -5.99
N LEU A 22 -17.10 3.01 -6.44
CA LEU A 22 -15.83 3.31 -5.79
C LEU A 22 -15.16 4.54 -6.42
N SER A 23 -15.05 5.62 -5.64
CA SER A 23 -14.34 6.86 -6.00
C SER A 23 -12.84 6.68 -6.31
N PHE A 24 -12.29 5.52 -5.96
CA PHE A 24 -10.89 5.13 -6.14
C PHE A 24 -10.73 3.90 -7.05
N ALA A 25 -11.73 3.57 -7.87
CA ALA A 25 -11.66 2.44 -8.79
C ALA A 25 -10.42 2.47 -9.71
N GLN A 26 -9.97 3.68 -10.09
CA GLN A 26 -8.77 3.88 -10.91
C GLN A 26 -7.48 3.52 -10.15
N THR A 27 -7.45 3.60 -8.81
CA THR A 27 -6.25 3.28 -8.01
C THR A 27 -6.32 1.88 -7.39
N ILE A 28 -7.28 1.05 -7.81
CA ILE A 28 -7.56 -0.23 -7.15
C ILE A 28 -6.41 -1.24 -7.25
N LEU A 29 -5.65 -1.25 -8.35
CA LEU A 29 -4.49 -2.12 -8.51
C LEU A 29 -3.36 -1.70 -7.57
N LEU A 30 -3.05 -0.40 -7.53
CA LEU A 30 -2.09 0.16 -6.57
C LEU A 30 -2.47 -0.21 -5.13
N LEU A 31 -3.73 -0.02 -4.77
CA LEU A 31 -4.26 -0.38 -3.45
C LEU A 31 -4.16 -1.89 -3.17
N HIS A 32 -4.46 -2.74 -4.15
CA HIS A 32 -4.38 -4.19 -4.02
C HIS A 32 -2.95 -4.64 -3.73
N VAL A 33 -1.98 -4.11 -4.48
CA VAL A 33 -0.58 -4.48 -4.33
C VAL A 33 0.01 -3.94 -3.01
N PHE A 34 -0.27 -2.69 -2.63
CA PHE A 34 0.26 -2.11 -1.38
C PHE A 34 -0.43 -2.62 -0.11
N SER A 35 -1.68 -3.08 -0.20
CA SER A 35 -2.37 -3.74 0.93
C SER A 35 -2.00 -5.22 1.09
N GLY A 36 -1.12 -5.74 0.23
CA GLY A 36 -0.68 -7.12 0.19
C GLY A 36 -1.52 -7.94 -0.79
N CYS A 37 -0.97 -8.18 -1.97
CA CYS A 37 -1.47 -9.20 -2.91
C CYS A 37 -0.73 -10.53 -2.68
N ASP A 38 -1.07 -11.57 -3.43
CA ASP A 38 -0.43 -12.89 -3.25
C ASP A 38 1.07 -12.88 -3.59
N THR A 39 1.51 -11.88 -4.36
CA THR A 39 2.87 -11.75 -4.88
C THR A 39 3.67 -10.62 -4.21
N THR A 40 3.08 -9.85 -3.30
CA THR A 40 3.78 -8.85 -2.48
C THR A 40 3.54 -9.09 -0.99
N SER A 41 4.62 -9.03 -0.20
CA SER A 41 4.49 -9.12 1.25
C SER A 41 3.63 -7.99 1.79
N ALA A 42 2.64 -8.35 2.60
CA ALA A 42 1.85 -7.37 3.33
C ALA A 42 2.75 -6.58 4.30
N ILE A 43 2.44 -5.30 4.47
CA ILE A 43 3.16 -4.44 5.40
C ILE A 43 2.80 -4.85 6.83
N TYR A 44 3.81 -5.14 7.65
CA TYR A 44 3.62 -5.62 9.01
C TYR A 44 2.73 -4.67 9.83
N ARG A 45 1.72 -5.23 10.52
CA ARG A 45 0.70 -4.49 11.31
C ARG A 45 -0.14 -3.46 10.54
N LYS A 46 -0.11 -3.48 9.22
CA LYS A 46 -1.03 -2.67 8.40
C LYS A 46 -2.07 -3.60 7.79
N SER A 47 -3.32 -3.49 8.28
CA SER A 47 -4.42 -4.32 7.80
C SER A 47 -4.95 -3.80 6.47
N LYS A 48 -5.50 -4.68 5.62
CA LYS A 48 -6.14 -4.28 4.36
C LYS A 48 -7.21 -3.20 4.57
N ALA A 49 -8.03 -3.34 5.61
CA ALA A 49 -9.06 -2.37 5.95
C ALA A 49 -8.49 -1.00 6.34
N SER A 50 -7.41 -0.99 7.15
CA SER A 50 -6.72 0.24 7.54
C SER A 50 -6.10 0.93 6.33
N THR A 51 -5.41 0.19 5.46
CA THR A 51 -4.83 0.74 4.21
C THR A 51 -5.92 1.28 3.29
N VAL A 52 -7.02 0.55 3.07
CA VAL A 52 -8.14 1.03 2.23
C VAL A 52 -8.76 2.31 2.79
N ASN A 53 -8.99 2.38 4.11
CA ASN A 53 -9.54 3.57 4.75
C ASN A 53 -8.59 4.76 4.64
N PHE A 54 -7.30 4.52 4.80
CA PHE A 54 -6.26 5.52 4.60
C PHE A 54 -6.30 6.08 3.17
N PHE A 55 -6.33 5.21 2.16
CA PHE A 55 -6.43 5.61 0.76
C PHE A 55 -7.67 6.46 0.45
N LYS A 56 -8.82 6.10 1.04
CA LYS A 56 -10.06 6.88 0.90
C LYS A 56 -9.87 8.29 1.45
N ASN A 57 -9.21 8.43 2.59
CA ASN A 57 -8.98 9.71 3.24
C ASN A 57 -7.93 10.57 2.51
N GLN A 58 -6.98 9.94 1.80
CA GLN A 58 -5.89 10.61 1.07
C GLN A 58 -6.05 10.53 -0.45
N LEU A 59 -7.30 10.46 -0.95
CA LEU A 59 -7.60 10.12 -2.34
C LEU A 59 -6.86 10.99 -3.37
N SER A 60 -6.74 12.30 -3.14
CA SER A 60 -6.03 13.21 -4.05
C SER A 60 -4.54 12.88 -4.15
N GLN A 61 -3.89 12.63 -3.02
CA GLN A 61 -2.47 12.23 -2.99
C GLN A 61 -2.28 10.85 -3.64
N MET A 62 -3.18 9.91 -3.36
CA MET A 62 -3.12 8.56 -3.90
C MET A 62 -3.31 8.53 -5.43
N LYS A 63 -4.10 9.44 -5.99
CA LYS A 63 -4.22 9.61 -7.45
C LYS A 63 -2.90 10.06 -8.06
N ASN A 64 -2.25 11.08 -7.49
CA ASN A 64 -0.96 11.56 -7.97
C ASN A 64 0.14 10.48 -7.92
N ILE A 65 0.14 9.67 -6.86
CA ILE A 65 1.05 8.51 -6.76
C ILE A 65 0.69 7.47 -7.83
N ALA A 66 -0.59 7.14 -7.96
CA ALA A 66 -1.07 6.16 -8.93
C ALA A 66 -0.70 6.54 -10.37
N ASP A 67 -0.83 7.81 -10.76
CA ASP A 67 -0.47 8.28 -12.10
C ASP A 67 0.98 7.94 -12.47
N ILE A 68 1.90 8.00 -11.48
CA ILE A 68 3.29 7.60 -11.67
C ILE A 68 3.40 6.08 -11.89
N PHE A 69 2.71 5.28 -11.07
CA PHE A 69 2.78 3.82 -11.18
C PHE A 69 2.09 3.27 -12.44
N TYR A 70 1.04 3.94 -12.93
CA TYR A 70 0.33 3.55 -14.14
C TYR A 70 1.02 4.00 -15.43
N ASN A 71 1.85 5.05 -15.38
CA ASN A 71 2.56 5.54 -16.55
C ASN A 71 3.73 4.61 -16.94
N PRO A 72 3.69 3.93 -18.11
CA PRO A 72 4.75 3.02 -18.56
C PRO A 72 6.10 3.72 -18.83
N SER A 73 6.07 5.05 -18.98
CA SER A 73 7.24 5.89 -19.22
C SER A 73 7.82 6.49 -17.93
N SER A 74 7.31 6.09 -16.76
CA SER A 74 7.82 6.57 -15.48
C SER A 74 9.28 6.17 -15.26
N THR A 75 10.08 7.12 -14.80
CA THR A 75 11.49 6.87 -14.47
C THR A 75 11.61 6.10 -13.15
N SER A 76 12.72 5.39 -12.97
CA SER A 76 13.01 4.70 -11.70
C SER A 76 13.02 5.65 -10.50
N ASP A 77 13.57 6.86 -10.66
CA ASP A 77 13.57 7.90 -9.63
C ASP A 77 12.15 8.36 -9.27
N ALA A 78 11.29 8.61 -10.26
CA ALA A 78 9.90 8.97 -10.00
C ALA A 78 9.14 7.85 -9.27
N ILE A 79 9.35 6.59 -9.66
CA ILE A 79 8.75 5.42 -8.99
C ILE A 79 9.26 5.28 -7.55
N SER A 80 10.57 5.45 -7.32
CA SER A 80 11.19 5.39 -6.00
C SER A 80 10.64 6.47 -5.08
N GLN A 81 10.54 7.72 -5.56
CA GLN A 81 9.96 8.83 -4.80
C GLN A 81 8.46 8.67 -4.53
N ALA A 82 7.69 8.20 -5.52
CA ALA A 82 6.26 7.91 -5.34
C ALA A 82 6.04 6.78 -4.33
N GLY A 83 6.89 5.76 -4.39
CA GLY A 83 6.97 4.67 -3.43
C GLY A 83 7.27 5.13 -2.01
N GLU A 84 8.31 5.94 -1.83
CA GLU A 84 8.66 6.52 -0.52
C GLU A 84 7.49 7.34 0.05
N LYS A 85 6.87 8.19 -0.76
CA LYS A 85 5.65 8.94 -0.36
C LYS A 85 4.52 8.00 0.06
N MET A 86 4.34 6.90 -0.66
CA MET A 86 3.33 5.89 -0.36
C MET A 86 3.60 5.18 0.99
N PHE A 87 4.85 4.84 1.29
CA PHE A 87 5.22 4.28 2.59
C PHE A 87 5.06 5.30 3.73
N LEU A 88 5.55 6.53 3.56
CA LEU A 88 5.36 7.60 4.55
C LEU A 88 3.87 7.79 4.88
N ALA A 89 3.03 7.76 3.84
CA ALA A 89 1.59 7.84 3.96
C ALA A 89 1.02 6.65 4.77
N ILE A 90 1.37 5.40 4.42
CA ILE A 90 0.93 4.20 5.15
C ILE A 90 1.36 4.21 6.63
N TYR A 91 2.55 4.73 6.92
CA TYR A 91 3.09 4.84 8.29
C TYR A 91 2.56 6.08 9.04
N GLU A 92 1.62 6.83 8.46
CA GLU A 92 1.00 8.02 9.05
C GLU A 92 2.03 9.08 9.45
N VAL A 93 3.10 9.17 8.66
CA VAL A 93 4.17 10.14 8.88
C VAL A 93 3.66 11.55 8.54
N PRO A 94 3.86 12.56 9.41
CA PRO A 94 3.43 13.92 9.13
C PRO A 94 4.06 14.47 7.85
N ALA A 95 3.33 15.34 7.15
CA ALA A 95 3.73 15.83 5.82
C ALA A 95 5.04 16.64 5.79
N ASN A 96 5.61 17.02 6.94
CA ASN A 96 6.90 17.71 7.02
C ASN A 96 8.11 16.75 7.00
N GLU A 97 7.89 15.45 7.19
CA GLU A 97 8.93 14.44 7.18
C GLU A 97 8.88 13.66 5.86
N HIS A 98 9.82 13.98 4.97
CA HIS A 98 9.89 13.44 3.61
C HIS A 98 10.89 12.30 3.44
N ASN A 99 11.38 11.74 4.55
CA ASN A 99 12.46 10.75 4.53
C ASN A 99 12.10 9.55 5.41
N LEU A 100 11.99 8.38 4.79
CA LEU A 100 11.58 7.15 5.47
C LEU A 100 12.61 6.68 6.50
N ASN A 101 13.90 6.92 6.25
CA ASN A 101 14.97 6.55 7.18
C ASN A 101 14.96 7.43 8.44
N ASN A 102 14.65 8.73 8.31
CA ASN A 102 14.50 9.62 9.47
C ASN A 102 13.35 9.15 10.36
N HIS A 103 12.20 8.85 9.75
CA HIS A 103 11.05 8.33 10.47
C HIS A 103 11.37 7.00 11.17
N ARG A 104 12.03 6.08 10.44
CA ARG A 104 12.48 4.78 10.97
C ARG A 104 13.43 4.96 12.16
N TYR A 105 14.38 5.90 12.07
CA TYR A 105 15.33 6.18 13.14
C TYR A 105 14.64 6.77 14.38
N ALA A 106 13.73 7.73 14.20
CA ALA A 106 12.94 8.28 15.29
C ALA A 106 12.07 7.20 15.97
N ALA A 107 11.43 6.33 15.18
CA ALA A 107 10.67 5.20 15.69
C ALA A 107 11.56 4.19 16.44
N PHE A 108 12.79 3.95 15.97
CA PHE A 108 13.77 3.11 16.65
C PHE A 108 14.16 3.67 18.02
N LEU A 109 14.55 4.95 18.10
CA LEU A 109 14.86 5.63 19.37
C LEU A 109 13.68 5.59 20.36
N LYS A 110 12.45 5.74 19.86
CA LYS A 110 11.24 5.62 20.69
C LYS A 110 10.99 4.18 21.15
N SER A 111 11.39 3.18 20.38
CA SER A 111 11.23 1.76 20.73
C SER A 111 12.29 1.31 21.73
N SER A 112 13.52 1.82 21.63
CA SER A 112 14.64 1.44 22.51
C SER A 112 14.47 1.88 23.97
N THR A 113 13.62 2.88 24.24
CA THR A 113 13.29 3.31 25.61
C THR A 113 12.24 2.42 26.30
N LYS A 114 11.62 1.48 25.59
CA LYS A 114 10.59 0.59 26.13
C LYS A 114 11.19 -0.68 26.72
N VAL A 115 10.63 -1.14 27.84
CA VAL A 115 11.00 -2.42 28.50
C VAL A 115 10.83 -3.62 27.55
N LYS A 116 9.83 -3.57 26.67
CA LYS A 116 9.67 -4.50 25.53
C LYS A 116 9.72 -3.69 24.25
N SER A 117 10.88 -3.70 23.59
CA SER A 117 11.05 -3.05 22.30
C SER A 117 10.34 -3.86 21.21
N ASP A 118 9.61 -3.16 20.37
CA ASP A 118 8.97 -3.73 19.18
C ASP A 118 9.68 -3.15 17.96
N LEU A 119 10.68 -3.88 17.49
CA LEU A 119 11.44 -3.49 16.29
C LEU A 119 10.73 -3.92 15.00
N SER A 120 9.76 -4.84 15.10
CA SER A 120 9.01 -5.34 13.94
C SER A 120 8.04 -4.30 13.38
N SER A 121 7.58 -3.36 14.21
CA SER A 121 6.70 -2.27 13.78
C SER A 121 7.40 -1.09 13.09
N LEU A 122 8.73 -1.15 12.90
CA LEU A 122 9.46 -0.10 12.21
C LEU A 122 9.10 -0.09 10.71
N SER A 123 9.04 1.11 10.12
CA SER A 123 8.88 1.25 8.68
C SER A 123 10.02 0.60 7.91
N PRO A 124 9.81 0.10 6.68
CA PRO A 124 10.90 -0.46 5.88
C PRO A 124 12.03 0.54 5.68
N THR A 125 13.22 0.05 5.36
CA THR A 125 14.32 0.94 4.97
C THR A 125 14.00 1.60 3.63
N LYS A 126 14.61 2.75 3.32
CA LYS A 126 14.44 3.39 2.01
C LYS A 126 14.75 2.44 0.84
N GLY A 127 15.82 1.64 0.93
CA GLY A 127 16.19 0.68 -0.12
C GLY A 127 15.17 -0.47 -0.28
N GLU A 128 14.60 -0.95 0.82
CA GLU A 128 13.52 -1.95 0.78
C GLU A 128 12.24 -1.37 0.17
N ALA A 129 11.86 -0.15 0.58
CA ALA A 129 10.73 0.57 0.02
C ALA A 129 10.88 0.82 -1.48
N GLU A 130 12.08 1.18 -1.94
CA GLU A 130 12.40 1.37 -3.36
C GLU A 130 12.24 0.06 -4.15
N GLN A 131 12.86 -1.03 -3.69
CA GLN A 131 12.75 -2.33 -4.35
C GLN A 131 11.31 -2.84 -4.38
N GLN A 132 10.56 -2.64 -3.30
CA GLN A 132 9.14 -2.97 -3.28
C GLN A 132 8.36 -2.13 -4.29
N SER A 133 8.69 -0.85 -4.43
CA SER A 133 8.05 0.05 -5.40
C SER A 133 8.32 -0.38 -6.85
N PHE A 134 9.53 -0.82 -7.18
CA PHE A 134 9.80 -1.38 -8.50
C PHE A 134 9.01 -2.66 -8.77
N ARG A 135 8.85 -3.53 -7.78
CA ARG A 135 7.99 -4.73 -7.92
C ARG A 135 6.54 -4.33 -8.14
N VAL A 136 6.03 -3.36 -7.38
CA VAL A 136 4.65 -2.85 -7.55
C VAL A 136 4.45 -2.29 -8.95
N TYR A 137 5.40 -1.47 -9.42
CA TYR A 137 5.35 -0.91 -10.77
C TYR A 137 5.25 -2.01 -11.83
N LEU A 138 6.13 -3.01 -11.80
CA LEU A 138 6.10 -4.11 -12.77
C LEU A 138 4.79 -4.90 -12.72
N GLN A 139 4.16 -5.06 -11.55
CA GLN A 139 2.87 -5.74 -11.43
C GLN A 139 1.70 -4.93 -11.96
N ILE A 140 1.78 -3.61 -11.90
CA ILE A 140 0.74 -2.71 -12.44
C ILE A 140 0.81 -2.65 -13.97
N GLN A 141 2.00 -2.86 -14.55
CA GLN A 141 2.22 -2.81 -15.99
C GLN A 141 1.95 -4.15 -16.73
N GLN A 142 1.64 -5.22 -15.99
CA GLN A 142 1.26 -6.53 -16.55
C GLN A 142 -0.19 -6.56 -17.02
#